data_AF-A0A5D2KW21-F1
#
_entry.id   AF-A0A5D2KW21-F1
#
_cell.length_a   1.000
_cell.length_b   1.000
_cell.length_c   1.000
_cell.angle_alpha   90.00
_cell.angle_beta   90.00
_cell.angle_gamma   90.00
#
_symmetry.space_group_name_H-M   'P 1'
#
loop_
_entity.id
_entity.type
_entity.pdbx_description
1 polymer ?
#
loop_
_entity_poly.entity_id
_entity_poly.type
_entity_poly.pdbx_seq_one_letter_code
_entity_poly.pdbx_strand_id
1 'polypeptide(L)'
;MKSSPAACGQQSWSISDDSLRRYVQYASESCIQELLMSASVSVSPASETDKLGNRSDGWKVLTLENGVEISKRRSGSLHMFRSRWVLRSVSPQQFITVANAIDAAKQWDSELVEGRYIKDLEDNLSIIRLRFGDNSKPLFRKREFIVYERRETMEDGTLFAGCSSGLTAQGNCCRFASTAK
;
A
#
# COMPACT_ATOMS: atom_id res chain seq x y z
N MET A 1 -39.87 -30.83 -40.88
CA MET A 1 -38.61 -30.08 -40.71
C MET A 1 -38.39 -29.93 -39.21
N LYS A 2 -37.36 -30.58 -38.65
CA LYS A 2 -37.02 -30.46 -37.22
C LYS A 2 -36.14 -29.23 -37.05
N SER A 3 -36.62 -28.23 -36.31
CA SER A 3 -35.82 -27.08 -35.90
C SER A 3 -34.82 -27.50 -34.83
N SER A 4 -33.53 -27.26 -35.08
CA SER A 4 -32.48 -27.40 -34.05
C SER A 4 -32.69 -26.36 -32.95
N PRO A 5 -32.47 -26.70 -31.66
CA PRO A 5 -32.38 -25.70 -30.61
C PRO A 5 -31.10 -24.90 -30.82
N ALA A 6 -31.21 -23.57 -30.83
CA ALA A 6 -30.08 -22.66 -30.86
C ALA A 6 -29.13 -22.99 -29.70
N ALA A 7 -27.86 -23.23 -30.01
CA ALA A 7 -26.81 -23.34 -29.01
C ALA A 7 -26.80 -22.04 -28.21
N CYS A 8 -27.17 -22.12 -26.93
CA CYS A 8 -27.02 -21.03 -25.99
C CYS A 8 -25.51 -20.80 -25.81
N GLY A 9 -24.95 -19.93 -26.65
CA GLY A 9 -23.55 -19.56 -26.60
C GLY A 9 -23.24 -19.02 -25.22
N GLN A 10 -22.23 -19.59 -24.56
CA GLN A 10 -21.72 -19.13 -23.28
C GLN A 10 -21.38 -17.64 -23.42
N GLN A 11 -22.23 -16.78 -22.89
CA GLN A 11 -22.01 -15.35 -22.88
C GLN A 11 -20.85 -15.11 -21.90
N SER A 12 -19.64 -15.05 -22.44
CA SER A 12 -18.45 -14.72 -21.68
C SER A 12 -18.57 -13.27 -21.25
N TRP A 13 -18.96 -13.05 -20.00
CA TRP A 13 -18.90 -11.74 -19.38
C TRP A 13 -17.45 -11.30 -19.36
N SER A 14 -17.13 -10.26 -20.13
CA SER A 14 -15.83 -9.60 -20.10
C SER A 14 -16.01 -8.21 -19.50
N ILE A 15 -15.12 -7.85 -18.59
CA ILE A 15 -15.05 -6.50 -18.02
C ILE A 15 -14.17 -5.69 -18.96
N SER A 16 -14.63 -4.51 -19.39
CA SER A 16 -13.80 -3.61 -20.19
C SER A 16 -12.64 -3.06 -19.35
N ASP A 17 -11.51 -2.80 -20.00
CA ASP A 17 -10.33 -2.21 -19.34
C ASP A 17 -10.65 -0.87 -18.68
N ASP A 18 -11.55 -0.09 -19.27
CA ASP A 18 -12.03 1.17 -18.72
C ASP A 18 -12.84 0.97 -17.42
N SER A 19 -13.70 -0.05 -17.37
CA SER A 19 -14.47 -0.37 -16.16
C SER A 19 -13.56 -0.88 -15.05
N LEU A 20 -12.57 -1.71 -15.39
CA LEU A 20 -11.57 -2.19 -14.45
C LEU A 20 -10.74 -1.03 -13.88
N ARG A 21 -10.28 -0.13 -14.74
CA ARG A 21 -9.51 1.07 -14.34
C ARG A 21 -10.28 1.93 -13.36
N ARG A 22 -11.52 2.30 -13.70
CA ARG A 22 -12.40 3.10 -12.83
C ARG A 22 -12.63 2.44 -11.47
N TYR A 23 -12.84 1.12 -11.46
CA TYR A 23 -13.03 0.37 -10.23
C TYR A 23 -11.77 0.37 -9.35
N VAL A 24 -10.60 0.08 -9.93
CA VAL A 24 -9.33 0.03 -9.19
C VAL A 24 -8.91 1.41 -8.68
N GLN A 25 -9.17 2.45 -9.47
CA GLN A 25 -8.93 3.84 -9.07
C GLN A 25 -9.80 4.21 -7.86
N TYR A 26 -11.09 3.92 -7.90
CA TYR A 26 -12.01 4.13 -6.78
C TYR A 26 -11.62 3.32 -5.54
N ALA A 27 -11.29 2.04 -5.71
CA ALA A 27 -10.94 1.14 -4.61
C ALA A 27 -9.59 1.47 -3.93
N SER A 28 -8.70 2.21 -4.60
CA SER A 28 -7.39 2.63 -4.06
C SER A 28 -7.39 4.05 -3.51
N GLU A 29 -8.38 4.87 -3.85
CA GLU A 29 -8.44 6.30 -3.51
C GLU A 29 -8.39 6.57 -2.00
N SER A 30 -9.15 5.82 -1.20
CA SER A 30 -9.16 6.00 0.26
C SER A 30 -7.80 5.68 0.89
N CYS A 31 -7.08 4.69 0.35
CA CYS A 31 -5.78 4.27 0.86
C CYS A 31 -4.71 5.33 0.61
N ILE A 32 -4.73 6.01 -0.55
CA ILE A 32 -3.79 7.11 -0.83
C ILE A 32 -4.14 8.39 -0.04
N GLN A 33 -5.42 8.75 0.05
CA GLN A 33 -5.87 9.91 0.84
C GLN A 33 -5.49 9.75 2.32
N GLU A 34 -5.76 8.59 2.92
CA GLU A 34 -5.36 8.33 4.31
C GLU A 34 -3.83 8.30 4.49
N LEU A 35 -3.08 7.80 3.49
CA LEU A 35 -1.62 7.83 3.52
C LEU A 35 -1.13 9.27 3.60
N LEU A 36 -1.58 10.14 2.69
CA LEU A 36 -1.20 11.55 2.66
C LEU A 36 -1.55 12.27 3.97
N MET A 37 -2.77 12.05 4.50
CA MET A 37 -3.19 12.59 5.79
C MET A 37 -2.38 12.06 6.98
N SER A 38 -1.85 10.83 6.89
CA SER A 38 -1.05 10.22 7.95
C SER A 38 0.42 10.60 7.91
N ALA A 39 0.91 10.95 6.72
CA ALA A 39 2.28 11.38 6.46
C ALA A 39 2.47 12.88 6.66
N SER A 40 1.41 13.69 6.48
CA SER A 40 1.44 15.12 6.77
C SER A 40 1.78 15.35 8.24
N VAL A 41 2.99 15.83 8.48
CA VAL A 41 3.47 16.26 9.79
C VAL A 41 2.69 17.53 10.15
N SER A 42 2.01 17.56 11.29
CA SER A 42 1.59 18.84 11.86
C SER A 42 2.85 19.60 12.25
N VAL A 43 3.33 20.46 11.37
CA VAL A 43 4.40 21.40 11.66
C VAL A 43 3.80 22.44 12.62
N SER A 44 3.74 22.11 13.91
CA SER A 44 3.58 23.16 14.91
C SER A 44 4.94 23.83 15.03
N PRO A 45 5.08 25.13 14.73
CA PRO A 45 6.34 25.82 14.94
C PRO A 45 6.71 25.68 16.41
N ALA A 46 7.95 25.30 16.67
CA ALA A 46 8.50 25.16 18.01
C ALA A 46 8.41 26.52 18.72
N SER A 47 7.34 26.74 19.47
CA SER A 47 7.29 27.75 20.52
C SER A 47 7.67 27.04 21.82
N GLU A 48 8.87 27.36 22.29
CA GLU A 48 9.36 27.06 23.63
C GLU A 48 8.32 27.49 24.67
N THR A 49 7.59 26.54 25.24
CA THR A 49 7.16 26.54 26.64
C THR A 49 6.43 25.24 26.88
N ASP A 50 7.19 24.28 27.41
CA ASP A 50 6.69 23.04 27.94
C ASP A 50 5.82 23.35 29.16
N LYS A 51 4.50 23.15 29.05
CA LYS A 51 3.58 22.90 30.17
C LYS A 51 2.19 22.49 29.66
N LEU A 52 1.90 21.21 29.90
CA LEU A 52 0.56 20.61 30.06
C LEU A 52 -0.22 20.26 28.77
N GLY A 53 -0.13 18.98 28.38
CA GLY A 53 -1.25 18.27 27.75
C GLY A 53 -1.14 18.01 26.23
N ASN A 54 -0.35 17.01 25.87
CA ASN A 54 -0.64 16.03 24.81
C ASN A 54 -1.43 16.53 23.58
N ARG A 55 -0.82 17.35 22.73
CA ARG A 55 -1.20 17.48 21.31
C ARG A 55 -0.37 16.51 20.44
N SER A 56 -0.31 15.24 20.82
CA SER A 56 0.21 14.23 19.89
C SER A 56 -0.80 14.07 18.75
N ASP A 57 -0.30 13.92 17.53
CA ASP A 57 -1.00 13.60 16.28
C ASP A 57 -1.77 12.25 16.30
N GLY A 58 -2.05 11.73 17.50
CA GLY A 58 -2.65 10.44 17.81
C GLY A 58 -1.68 9.27 17.76
N TRP A 59 -0.42 9.47 17.38
CA TRP A 59 0.56 8.40 17.29
C TRP A 59 1.31 8.19 18.60
N LYS A 60 1.31 6.93 19.06
CA LYS A 60 2.10 6.47 20.22
C LYS A 60 3.31 5.69 19.74
N VAL A 61 4.52 6.11 20.11
CA VAL A 61 5.75 5.35 19.82
C VAL A 61 5.73 4.01 20.58
N LEU A 62 6.00 2.92 19.87
CA LEU A 62 6.08 1.56 20.41
C LEU A 62 7.51 1.09 20.61
N THR A 63 8.39 1.36 19.63
CA THR A 63 9.80 1.01 19.70
C THR A 63 10.63 1.95 18.84
N LEU A 64 11.90 2.11 19.21
CA LEU A 64 12.94 2.78 18.46
C LEU A 64 14.16 1.88 18.48
N GLU A 65 14.44 1.21 17.36
CA GLU A 65 15.51 0.23 17.26
C GLU A 65 16.31 0.48 15.98
N ASN A 66 17.64 0.55 16.09
CA ASN A 66 18.55 0.78 14.94
C ASN A 66 18.18 2.00 14.07
N GLY A 67 17.62 3.05 14.69
CA GLY A 67 17.19 4.27 13.99
C GLY A 67 15.83 4.16 13.27
N VAL A 68 15.13 3.03 13.42
CA VAL A 68 13.76 2.83 12.96
C VAL A 68 12.79 3.11 14.11
N GLU A 69 11.95 4.12 13.96
CA GLU A 69 10.86 4.41 14.89
C GLU A 69 9.59 3.71 14.42
N ILE A 70 8.96 2.91 15.29
CA ILE A 70 7.64 2.34 15.05
C ILE A 70 6.64 3.01 15.99
N SER A 71 5.60 3.59 15.41
CA SER A 71 4.51 4.23 16.11
C SER A 71 3.16 3.60 15.73
N LYS A 72 2.17 3.72 16.63
CA LYS A 72 0.84 3.12 16.49
C LYS A 72 -0.23 4.14 16.83
N ARG A 73 -1.30 4.18 16.03
CA ARG A 73 -2.49 5.01 16.26
C ARG A 73 -3.76 4.16 16.14
N ARG A 74 -4.78 4.48 16.93
CA ARG A 74 -6.11 3.84 16.77
C ARG A 74 -6.88 4.57 15.67
N SER A 75 -7.43 3.84 14.71
CA SER A 75 -8.31 4.35 13.66
C SER A 75 -9.60 3.54 13.68
N GLY A 76 -10.65 4.09 14.31
CA GLY A 76 -11.89 3.36 14.58
C GLY A 76 -11.64 2.10 15.43
N SER A 77 -12.08 0.94 14.93
CA SER A 77 -11.85 -0.37 15.55
C SER A 77 -10.48 -0.99 15.23
N LEU A 78 -9.73 -0.39 14.29
CA LEU A 78 -8.45 -0.91 13.80
C LEU A 78 -7.27 -0.12 14.35
N HIS A 79 -6.09 -0.68 14.19
CA HIS A 79 -4.83 -0.03 14.52
C HIS A 79 -4.05 0.27 13.25
N MET A 80 -3.57 1.50 13.15
CA MET A 80 -2.59 1.92 12.15
C MET A 80 -1.20 1.86 12.77
N PHE A 81 -0.23 1.40 11.99
CA PHE A 81 1.18 1.39 12.35
C PHE A 81 1.95 2.26 11.36
N ARG A 82 2.96 2.97 11.84
CA ARG A 82 3.82 3.85 11.05
C ARG A 82 5.26 3.56 11.43
N SER A 83 6.06 3.17 10.46
CA SER A 83 7.51 3.09 10.59
C SER A 83 8.13 4.34 9.98
N ARG A 84 9.15 4.90 10.65
CA ARG A 84 9.95 6.02 10.14
C ARG A 84 11.43 5.66 10.22
N TRP A 85 12.12 5.78 9.09
CA TRP A 85 13.55 5.55 9.00
C TRP A 85 14.19 6.55 8.04
N VAL A 86 15.36 7.07 8.41
CA VAL A 86 16.19 7.92 7.56
C VAL A 86 17.37 7.10 7.05
N LEU A 87 17.35 6.78 5.75
CA LEU A 87 18.45 6.10 5.07
C LEU A 87 19.50 7.14 4.64
N ARG A 88 20.73 7.03 5.15
CA ARG A 88 21.82 7.98 4.86
C ARG A 88 22.74 7.54 3.73
N SER A 89 22.76 6.24 3.43
CA SER A 89 23.70 5.61 2.49
C SER A 89 23.04 5.11 1.20
N VAL A 90 21.77 5.45 0.99
CA VAL A 90 20.97 5.04 -0.17
C VAL A 90 20.32 6.29 -0.74
N SER A 91 20.47 6.53 -2.04
CA SER A 91 19.80 7.66 -2.67
C SER A 91 18.29 7.40 -2.81
N PRO A 92 17.45 8.45 -2.89
CA PRO A 92 16.02 8.27 -3.12
C PRO A 92 15.72 7.42 -4.36
N GLN A 93 16.47 7.60 -5.46
CA GLN A 93 16.30 6.84 -6.70
C GLN A 93 16.62 5.37 -6.50
N GLN A 94 17.73 5.04 -5.82
CA GLN A 94 18.08 3.65 -5.51
C GLN A 94 16.99 2.98 -4.66
N PHE A 95 16.50 3.70 -3.65
CA PHE A 95 15.40 3.20 -2.82
C PHE A 95 14.14 2.95 -3.64
N ILE A 96 13.74 3.90 -4.49
CA ILE A 96 12.55 3.78 -5.34
C ILE A 96 12.68 2.60 -6.30
N THR A 97 13.86 2.40 -6.91
CA THR A 97 14.11 1.24 -7.79
C THR A 97 13.88 -0.08 -7.06
N VAL A 98 14.41 -0.23 -5.84
CA VAL A 98 14.20 -1.44 -5.04
C VAL A 98 12.74 -1.58 -4.60
N ALA A 99 12.11 -0.48 -4.16
CA ALA A 99 10.73 -0.48 -3.71
C ALA A 99 9.73 -0.84 -4.82
N ASN A 100 10.05 -0.50 -6.07
CA ASN A 100 9.22 -0.82 -7.24
C ASN A 100 9.47 -2.23 -7.80
N ALA A 101 10.55 -2.90 -7.42
CA ALA A 101 10.89 -4.25 -7.88
C ALA A 101 10.15 -5.31 -7.05
N ILE A 102 8.80 -5.35 -7.16
CA ILE A 102 7.98 -6.27 -6.35
C ILE A 102 8.28 -7.75 -6.59
N ASP A 103 8.75 -8.09 -7.78
CA ASP A 103 9.20 -9.42 -8.18
C ASP A 103 10.47 -9.87 -7.43
N ALA A 104 11.31 -8.91 -7.07
CA ALA A 104 12.48 -9.12 -6.23
C ALA A 104 12.16 -9.10 -4.73
N ALA A 105 10.95 -8.74 -4.31
CA ALA A 105 10.64 -8.52 -2.89
C ALA A 105 10.86 -9.74 -1.98
N LYS A 106 10.77 -10.95 -2.53
CA LYS A 106 11.14 -12.20 -1.84
C LYS A 106 12.61 -12.24 -1.36
N GLN A 107 13.48 -11.38 -1.88
CA GLN A 107 14.88 -11.30 -1.45
C GLN A 107 15.03 -10.66 -0.07
N TRP A 108 14.09 -9.82 0.35
CA TRP A 108 14.12 -9.12 1.64
C TRP A 108 12.92 -9.44 2.54
N ASP A 109 11.82 -9.94 2.00
CA ASP A 109 10.70 -10.48 2.76
C ASP A 109 10.69 -12.01 2.69
N SER A 110 11.15 -12.66 3.76
CA SER A 110 11.21 -14.12 3.87
C SER A 110 9.83 -14.80 3.91
N GLU A 111 8.77 -14.06 4.22
CA GLU A 111 7.39 -14.59 4.25
C GLU A 111 6.76 -14.61 2.84
N LEU A 112 7.24 -13.75 1.94
CA LEU A 112 6.76 -13.62 0.56
C LEU A 112 7.45 -14.64 -0.35
N VAL A 113 6.64 -15.45 -1.05
CA VAL A 113 7.15 -16.43 -2.03
C VAL A 113 7.19 -15.82 -3.43
N GLU A 114 6.21 -14.99 -3.76
CA GLU A 114 6.11 -14.36 -5.07
C GLU A 114 5.38 -13.02 -4.97
N GLY A 115 5.96 -11.96 -5.54
CA GLY A 115 5.27 -10.75 -5.94
C GLY A 115 5.23 -10.67 -7.47
N ARG A 116 4.07 -10.37 -8.05
CA ARG A 116 3.92 -10.32 -9.52
C ARG A 116 2.97 -9.22 -9.95
N TYR A 117 3.40 -8.39 -10.90
CA TYR A 117 2.51 -7.49 -11.64
C TYR A 117 1.56 -8.31 -12.52
N ILE A 118 0.26 -8.12 -12.31
CA ILE A 118 -0.79 -8.73 -13.13
C ILE A 118 -1.08 -7.83 -14.32
N LYS A 119 -1.31 -6.53 -14.06
CA LYS A 119 -1.74 -5.57 -15.07
C LYS A 119 -1.42 -4.14 -14.64
N ASP A 120 -0.82 -3.38 -15.54
CA ASP A 120 -0.73 -1.93 -15.45
C ASP A 120 -1.98 -1.32 -16.09
N LEU A 121 -2.66 -0.45 -15.34
CA LEU A 121 -3.89 0.21 -15.78
C LEU A 121 -3.63 1.64 -16.22
N GLU A 122 -2.69 2.31 -15.55
CA GLU A 122 -2.14 3.64 -15.84
C GLU A 122 -0.69 3.69 -15.34
N ASP A 123 0.05 4.75 -15.66
CA ASP A 123 1.45 4.95 -15.23
C ASP A 123 1.63 4.87 -13.71
N ASN A 124 0.59 5.21 -12.96
CA ASN A 124 0.60 5.25 -11.51
C ASN A 124 -0.40 4.28 -10.85
N LEU A 125 -1.00 3.37 -11.61
CA LEU A 125 -2.04 2.45 -11.12
C LEU A 125 -1.82 1.03 -11.66
N SER A 126 -1.53 0.09 -10.76
CA SER A 126 -1.20 -1.29 -11.11
C SER A 126 -1.93 -2.31 -10.21
N ILE A 127 -2.17 -3.50 -10.75
CA ILE A 127 -2.67 -4.66 -10.01
C ILE A 127 -1.52 -5.63 -9.75
N ILE A 128 -1.31 -5.97 -8.49
CA ILE A 128 -0.24 -6.87 -8.02
C ILE A 128 -0.85 -8.11 -7.37
N ARG A 129 -0.25 -9.27 -7.63
CA ARG A 129 -0.46 -10.49 -6.86
C ARG A 129 0.69 -10.70 -5.87
N LEU A 130 0.36 -10.91 -4.61
CA LEU A 130 1.31 -11.31 -3.57
C LEU A 130 0.95 -12.70 -3.06
N ARG A 131 1.92 -13.61 -3.01
CA ARG A 131 1.74 -14.98 -2.52
C ARG A 131 2.69 -15.26 -1.36
N PHE A 132 2.12 -15.68 -0.23
CA PHE A 132 2.86 -15.97 1.00
C PHE A 132 3.03 -17.48 1.22
N GLY A 133 4.13 -17.82 1.89
CA GLY A 133 4.54 -19.21 2.10
C GLY A 133 3.93 -19.86 3.33
N ASP A 134 4.37 -21.08 3.62
CA ASP A 134 3.90 -21.86 4.78
C ASP A 134 4.43 -21.32 6.09
N ASN A 135 5.63 -20.72 6.04
CA ASN A 135 6.33 -20.15 7.20
C ASN A 135 5.84 -18.75 7.57
N SER A 136 4.93 -18.15 6.78
CA SER A 136 4.43 -16.81 7.10
C SER A 136 3.56 -16.83 8.36
N LYS A 137 3.30 -15.63 8.89
CA LYS A 137 2.41 -15.46 10.05
C LYS A 137 1.01 -16.02 9.75
N PRO A 138 0.24 -16.43 10.79
CA PRO A 138 -1.05 -17.11 10.61
C PRO A 138 -2.03 -16.38 9.68
N LEU A 139 -2.03 -15.04 9.66
CA LEU A 139 -2.90 -14.24 8.79
C LEU A 139 -2.56 -14.39 7.30
N PHE A 140 -1.30 -14.63 6.96
CA PHE A 140 -0.80 -14.68 5.58
C PHE A 140 -0.54 -16.11 5.10
N ARG A 141 -0.51 -17.10 6.00
CA ARG A 141 -0.12 -18.48 5.70
C ARG A 141 -0.96 -19.09 4.59
N LYS A 142 -0.28 -19.50 3.51
CA LYS A 142 -0.89 -20.07 2.29
C LYS A 142 -1.96 -19.18 1.66
N ARG A 143 -1.83 -17.86 1.78
CA ARG A 143 -2.77 -16.90 1.19
C ARG A 143 -2.14 -16.16 0.03
N GLU A 144 -3.01 -15.82 -0.91
CA GLU A 144 -2.72 -14.90 -2.01
C GLU A 144 -3.56 -13.64 -1.82
N PHE A 145 -2.95 -12.50 -2.16
CA PHE A 145 -3.60 -11.19 -2.09
C PHE A 145 -3.51 -10.53 -3.45
N ILE A 146 -4.65 -9.99 -3.89
CA ILE A 146 -4.72 -9.08 -5.03
C ILE A 146 -4.76 -7.67 -4.48
N VAL A 147 -3.73 -6.90 -4.83
CA VAL A 147 -3.48 -5.56 -4.31
C VAL A 147 -3.52 -4.57 -5.46
N TYR A 148 -4.16 -3.44 -5.21
CA TYR A 148 -4.18 -2.28 -6.07
C TYR A 148 -3.11 -1.33 -5.57
N GLU A 149 -2.05 -1.16 -6.34
CA GLU A 149 -1.00 -0.21 -6.06
C GLU A 149 -1.30 1.10 -6.78
N ARG A 150 -1.27 2.20 -6.03
CA ARG A 150 -1.35 3.54 -6.57
C ARG A 150 -0.15 4.36 -6.12
N ARG A 151 0.46 5.08 -7.06
CA ARG A 151 1.64 5.91 -6.83
C ARG A 151 1.32 7.38 -7.08
N GLU A 152 1.89 8.26 -6.27
CA GLU A 152 1.76 9.71 -6.44
C GLU A 152 3.12 10.35 -6.19
N THR A 153 3.59 11.17 -7.13
CA THR A 153 4.82 11.94 -6.99
C THR A 153 4.46 13.39 -6.76
N MET A 154 4.97 13.98 -5.69
CA MET A 154 4.76 15.38 -5.33
C MET A 154 5.73 16.30 -6.08
N GLU A 155 5.44 17.60 -6.08
CA GLU A 155 6.28 18.63 -6.70
C GLU A 155 7.70 18.70 -6.10
N ASP A 156 7.85 18.37 -4.81
CA ASP A 156 9.14 18.31 -4.11
C ASP A 156 9.93 17.01 -4.40
N GLY A 157 9.39 16.12 -5.25
CA GLY A 157 9.98 14.83 -5.58
C GLY A 157 9.69 13.72 -4.56
N THR A 158 8.86 13.98 -3.54
CA THR A 158 8.40 12.94 -2.61
C THR A 158 7.49 11.96 -3.34
N LEU A 159 7.78 10.66 -3.22
CA LEU A 159 6.96 9.58 -3.78
C LEU A 159 6.14 8.90 -2.69
N PHE A 160 4.84 8.78 -2.94
CA PHE A 160 3.89 8.03 -2.13
C PHE A 160 3.44 6.79 -2.89
N ALA A 161 3.44 5.64 -2.23
CA ALA A 161 2.85 4.42 -2.75
C ALA A 161 1.87 3.84 -1.74
N GLY A 162 0.61 3.75 -2.16
CA GLY A 162 -0.47 3.14 -1.39
C GLY A 162 -0.90 1.81 -2.01
N CYS A 163 -1.15 0.82 -1.16
CA CYS A 163 -1.64 -0.49 -1.57
C CYS A 163 -2.97 -0.82 -0.88
N SER A 164 -4.06 -1.02 -1.62
CA SER A 164 -5.34 -1.49 -1.07
C SER A 164 -5.70 -2.89 -1.59
N SER A 165 -6.47 -3.67 -0.83
CA SER A 165 -6.91 -5.00 -1.27
C SER A 165 -8.38 -4.98 -1.68
N GLY A 166 -8.71 -5.56 -2.84
CA GLY A 166 -10.05 -5.46 -3.45
C GLY A 166 -11.18 -6.27 -2.81
N LEU A 167 -10.89 -7.22 -1.91
CA LEU A 167 -11.89 -8.18 -1.40
C LEU A 167 -12.22 -8.07 0.10
N THR A 168 -11.78 -7.01 0.76
CA THR A 168 -12.22 -6.74 2.13
C THR A 168 -12.13 -5.25 2.37
N ALA A 169 -13.25 -4.61 2.71
CA ALA A 169 -13.32 -3.26 3.27
C ALA A 169 -12.61 -3.13 4.64
N GLN A 170 -11.73 -4.07 4.97
CA GLN A 170 -10.94 -4.18 6.20
C GLN A 170 -9.51 -4.68 5.91
N GLY A 171 -9.04 -4.57 4.67
CA GLY A 171 -7.70 -4.98 4.29
C GLY A 171 -6.64 -4.00 4.76
N ASN A 172 -5.65 -4.49 5.50
CA ASN A 172 -4.47 -3.75 5.89
C ASN A 172 -3.80 -3.12 4.65
N CYS A 173 -3.89 -1.80 4.49
CA CYS A 173 -3.20 -1.08 3.44
C CYS A 173 -1.74 -0.88 3.88
N CYS A 174 -0.81 -1.50 3.17
CA CYS A 174 0.62 -1.22 3.32
C CYS A 174 0.91 0.10 2.62
N ARG A 175 1.58 1.00 3.33
CA ARG A 175 1.79 2.39 2.90
C ARG A 175 3.25 2.74 3.10
N PHE A 176 3.91 3.25 2.06
CA PHE A 176 5.21 3.88 2.23
C PHE A 176 5.24 5.25 1.56
N ALA A 177 6.00 6.15 2.18
CA ALA A 177 6.33 7.47 1.65
C ALA A 177 7.85 7.59 1.68
N SER A 178 8.45 8.01 0.57
CA SER A 178 9.87 8.27 0.47
C SER A 178 10.09 9.70 0.03
N THR A 179 10.77 10.48 0.86
CA THR A 179 11.08 11.89 0.61
C THR A 179 12.51 12.00 0.08
N ALA A 180 12.68 12.67 -1.05
CA ALA A 180 14.00 13.09 -1.50
C ALA A 180 14.51 14.19 -0.56
N LYS A 181 15.65 13.97 0.09
CA LYS A 181 16.44 15.02 0.74
C LYS A 181 17.78 15.13 0.05
#